data_AF-A0A2P6MJ74-F1
#
_entry.id   AF-A0A2P6MJ74-F1
#
_cell.length_a   1.000
_cell.length_b   1.000
_cell.length_c   1.000
_cell.angle_alpha   90.00
_cell.angle_beta   90.00
_cell.angle_gamma   90.00
#
_symmetry.space_group_name_H-M   'P 1'
#
loop_
_entity.id
_entity.type
_entity.pdbx_description
1 polymer ?
#
loop_
_entity_poly.entity_id
_entity_poly.type
_entity_poly.pdbx_seq_one_letter_code
_entity_poly.pdbx_strand_id
1 'polypeptide(L)'
;MRLFSFFHSSKKEHASAKRSEAFEEALRRFDEERKKNPMEAEAALADAGKAISSVPEKHDWHMAAGEFYASRRDASSHEKLKNVSRSHIEAAPEIIEAFKKEYHKESLLDFIPPDIPAFHRLAEIYEEEGNIDGAIDVAAEAEKLGIRDGTPGGFAARKERLMEKRRSR
;
A
#
# COMPACT_ATOMS: atom_id res chain seq x y z
N MET A 1 -23.08 26.72 -2.17
CA MET A 1 -22.70 25.31 -2.32
C MET A 1 -21.53 25.01 -1.39
N ARG A 2 -21.76 24.33 -0.26
CA ARG A 2 -20.70 23.83 0.63
C ARG A 2 -20.50 22.35 0.30
N LEU A 3 -19.30 21.99 -0.12
CA LEU A 3 -18.91 20.61 -0.41
C LEU A 3 -18.94 19.78 0.89
N PHE A 4 -19.53 18.59 0.80
CA PHE A 4 -19.62 17.62 1.88
C PHE A 4 -18.22 17.12 2.27
N SER A 5 -17.76 17.47 3.46
CA SER A 5 -16.73 16.71 4.16
C SER A 5 -17.40 15.50 4.81
N PHE A 6 -17.39 14.36 4.13
CA PHE A 6 -17.79 13.07 4.71
C PHE A 6 -16.71 12.03 4.45
N PHE A 7 -15.65 12.09 5.25
CA PHE A 7 -14.81 10.94 5.55
C PHE A 7 -14.84 10.75 7.07
N HIS A 8 -15.92 10.15 7.56
CA HIS A 8 -15.86 9.49 8.86
C HIS A 8 -14.97 8.26 8.65
N SER A 9 -13.68 8.41 8.99
CA SER A 9 -12.80 7.28 9.18
C SER A 9 -13.36 6.48 10.36
N SER A 10 -14.20 5.51 10.04
CA SER A 10 -14.64 4.47 10.95
C SER A 10 -13.40 3.69 11.36
N LYS A 11 -12.72 4.17 12.40
CA LYS A 11 -11.80 3.35 13.20
C LYS A 11 -12.65 2.25 13.83
N LYS A 12 -12.91 1.19 13.07
CA LYS A 12 -13.23 -0.08 13.71
C LYS A 12 -11.95 -0.47 14.42
N GLU A 13 -11.93 -0.25 15.73
CA GLU A 13 -10.95 -0.81 16.65
C GLU A 13 -11.13 -2.33 16.65
N HIS A 14 -10.71 -2.96 15.56
CA HIS A 14 -10.42 -4.36 15.58
C HIS A 14 -9.18 -4.53 16.45
N ALA A 15 -9.18 -5.55 17.30
CA ALA A 15 -8.06 -5.90 18.17
C ALA A 15 -6.86 -6.31 17.30
N SER A 16 -6.18 -5.32 16.74
CA SER A 16 -4.89 -5.43 16.07
C SER A 16 -3.96 -6.18 17.01
N ALA A 17 -3.20 -7.13 16.48
CA ALA A 17 -2.00 -7.63 17.15
C ALA A 17 -1.28 -6.45 17.81
N LYS A 18 -0.95 -6.59 19.10
CA LYS A 18 -0.36 -5.50 19.88
C LYS A 18 0.94 -5.08 19.18
N ARG A 19 0.96 -3.87 18.64
CA ARG A 19 2.16 -3.30 18.03
C ARG A 19 3.22 -3.12 19.11
N SER A 20 4.47 -3.21 18.71
CA SER A 20 5.60 -2.89 19.55
C SER A 20 5.60 -1.39 19.86
N GLU A 21 5.93 -1.05 21.11
CA GLU A 21 6.00 0.33 21.58
C GLU A 21 6.99 1.17 20.75
N ALA A 22 8.12 0.56 20.35
CA ALA A 22 9.12 1.21 19.50
C ALA A 22 8.57 1.58 18.11
N PHE A 23 7.77 0.70 17.50
CA PHE A 23 7.15 0.97 16.19
C PHE A 23 6.09 2.08 16.30
N GLU A 24 5.24 2.02 17.32
CA GLU A 24 4.21 3.03 17.55
C GLU A 24 4.81 4.41 17.80
N GLU A 25 5.87 4.49 18.61
CA GLU A 25 6.56 5.75 18.88
C GLU A 25 7.19 6.33 17.61
N ALA A 26 7.84 5.50 16.80
CA ALA A 26 8.44 5.94 15.55
C ALA A 26 7.40 6.42 14.52
N LEU A 27 6.28 5.71 14.37
CA LEU A 27 5.18 6.16 13.50
C LEU A 27 4.52 7.45 14.01
N ARG A 28 4.36 7.61 15.32
CA ARG A 28 3.86 8.85 15.91
C ARG A 28 4.77 10.03 15.58
N ARG A 29 6.09 9.87 15.73
CA ARG A 29 7.08 10.89 15.35
C ARG A 29 6.99 11.20 13.85
N PHE A 30 6.86 10.18 13.00
CA PHE A 30 6.67 10.35 11.56
C PHE A 30 5.42 11.21 11.26
N ASP A 31 4.29 10.92 11.90
CA ASP A 31 3.04 11.66 11.70
C ASP A 31 3.13 13.13 12.12
N GLU A 32 3.88 13.42 13.19
CA GLU A 32 4.14 14.78 13.67
C GLU A 32 5.05 15.56 12.72
N GLU A 33 6.06 14.89 12.16
CA GLU A 33 7.11 15.52 11.34
C GLU A 33 6.74 15.62 9.86
N ARG A 34 5.91 14.72 9.30
CA ARG A 34 5.63 14.69 7.85
C ARG A 34 5.05 15.97 7.27
N LYS A 35 4.46 16.84 8.10
CA LYS A 35 3.94 18.16 7.71
C LYS A 35 4.90 19.32 7.99
N LYS A 36 5.93 19.10 8.81
CA LYS A 36 6.83 20.14 9.32
C LYS A 36 8.21 20.05 8.69
N ASN A 37 8.80 18.86 8.71
CA ASN A 37 10.17 18.62 8.29
C ASN A 37 10.27 17.26 7.57
N PRO A 38 10.27 17.25 6.23
CA PRO A 38 10.30 16.01 5.46
C PRO A 38 11.55 15.15 5.68
N MET A 39 12.67 15.74 6.12
CA MET A 39 13.90 15.00 6.41
C MET A 39 13.77 14.24 7.73
N GLU A 40 13.24 14.89 8.77
CA GLU A 40 12.96 14.25 10.06
C GLU A 40 11.84 13.21 9.95
N ALA A 41 10.83 13.47 9.11
CA ALA A 41 9.79 12.50 8.80
C ALA A 41 10.37 11.24 8.16
N GLU A 42 11.27 11.40 7.18
CA GLU A 42 11.94 10.27 6.55
C GLU A 42 12.83 9.49 7.53
N ALA A 43 13.55 10.19 8.43
CA ALA A 43 14.33 9.54 9.48
C ALA A 43 13.44 8.73 10.43
N ALA A 44 12.32 9.31 10.88
CA ALA A 44 11.35 8.62 11.75
C ALA A 44 10.71 7.41 11.05
N LEU A 45 10.42 7.52 9.75
CA LEU A 45 9.90 6.40 8.94
C LEU A 45 10.95 5.29 8.80
N ALA A 46 12.23 5.63 8.65
CA ALA A 46 13.31 4.65 8.62
C ALA A 46 13.47 3.93 9.98
N ASP A 47 13.33 4.66 11.09
CA ASP A 47 13.35 4.07 12.43
C ASP A 47 12.15 3.15 12.67
N ALA A 48 10.96 3.53 12.21
CA ALA A 48 9.78 2.66 12.22
C ALA A 48 10.04 1.37 11.43
N GLY A 49 10.69 1.45 10.26
CA GLY A 49 11.07 0.28 9.47
C GLY A 49 12.00 -0.69 10.21
N LYS A 50 12.92 -0.18 11.03
CA LYS A 50 13.80 -1.01 11.87
C LYS A 50 13.08 -1.61 13.08
N ALA A 51 12.02 -0.97 13.56
CA ALA A 51 11.25 -1.39 14.71
C ALA A 51 10.13 -2.40 14.36
N ILE A 52 9.91 -2.71 13.07
CA ILE A 52 8.94 -3.73 12.65
C ILE A 52 9.26 -5.06 13.32
N SER A 53 8.28 -5.60 14.03
CA SER A 53 8.36 -6.87 14.75
C SER A 53 7.29 -7.88 14.31
N SER A 54 6.34 -7.44 13.47
CA SER A 54 5.22 -8.26 13.02
C SER A 54 4.77 -7.92 11.59
N VAL A 55 4.00 -8.84 10.99
CA VAL A 55 3.46 -8.67 9.63
C VAL A 55 2.46 -7.50 9.53
N PRO A 56 1.54 -7.27 10.48
CA PRO A 56 0.68 -6.09 10.45
C PRO A 56 1.46 -4.77 10.50
N GLU A 57 2.48 -4.66 11.36
CA GLU A 57 3.36 -3.47 11.39
C GLU A 57 4.10 -3.27 10.06
N LYS A 58 4.56 -4.36 9.44
CA LYS A 58 5.16 -4.32 8.11
C LYS A 58 4.17 -3.74 7.09
N HIS A 59 2.91 -4.16 7.13
CA HIS A 59 1.87 -3.60 6.27
C HIS A 59 1.65 -2.11 6.54
N ASP A 60 1.48 -1.70 7.80
CA ASP A 60 1.28 -0.32 8.21
C ASP A 60 2.43 0.59 7.78
N TRP A 61 3.67 0.11 7.92
CA TRP A 61 4.85 0.83 7.48
C TRP A 61 4.86 1.06 5.97
N HIS A 62 4.55 0.04 5.16
CA HIS A 62 4.47 0.21 3.71
C HIS A 62 3.36 1.19 3.30
N MET A 63 2.22 1.17 3.98
CA MET A 63 1.13 2.12 3.76
C MET A 63 1.61 3.56 4.00
N ALA A 64 2.21 3.80 5.17
CA ALA A 64 2.73 5.11 5.56
C ALA A 64 3.84 5.60 4.62
N ALA A 65 4.80 4.73 4.29
CA ALA A 65 5.90 5.04 3.39
C ALA A 65 5.42 5.33 1.96
N GLY A 66 4.49 4.52 1.45
CA GLY A 66 3.92 4.71 0.13
C GLY A 66 3.15 6.02 0.01
N GLU A 67 2.34 6.38 1.00
CA GLU A 67 1.66 7.69 1.04
C GLU A 67 2.64 8.85 1.12
N PHE A 68 3.66 8.73 1.98
CA PHE A 68 4.67 9.77 2.15
C PHE A 68 5.39 10.08 0.83
N TYR A 69 5.93 9.07 0.17
CA TYR A 69 6.68 9.27 -1.08
C TYR A 69 5.77 9.66 -2.25
N ALA A 70 4.53 9.17 -2.31
CA ALA A 70 3.56 9.58 -3.34
C ALA A 70 3.15 11.05 -3.22
N SER A 71 3.13 11.61 -2.00
CA SER A 71 2.81 13.04 -1.81
C SER A 71 3.91 14.00 -2.27
N ARG A 72 5.12 13.49 -2.50
CA ARG A 72 6.31 14.28 -2.84
C ARG A 72 6.53 14.27 -4.35
N ARG A 73 6.86 15.43 -4.91
CA ARG A 73 7.02 15.64 -6.36
C ARG A 73 8.49 15.65 -6.82
N ASP A 74 9.42 15.24 -5.97
CA ASP A 74 10.83 15.21 -6.31
C ASP A 74 11.23 13.84 -6.91
N ALA A 75 12.21 13.85 -7.82
CA ALA A 75 12.63 12.65 -8.54
C ALA A 75 13.13 11.53 -7.60
N SER A 76 13.73 11.89 -6.46
CA SER A 76 14.20 10.91 -5.47
C SER A 76 13.03 10.17 -4.81
N SER A 77 11.90 10.86 -4.61
CA SER A 77 10.68 10.28 -4.04
C SER A 77 10.00 9.31 -4.99
N HIS A 78 10.09 9.53 -6.31
CA HIS A 78 9.55 8.60 -7.30
C HIS A 78 10.21 7.21 -7.22
N GLU A 79 11.55 7.18 -7.18
CA GLU A 79 12.29 5.91 -7.07
C GLU A 79 12.06 5.24 -5.71
N LYS A 80 11.99 6.02 -4.62
CA LYS A 80 11.65 5.49 -3.29
C LYS A 80 10.24 4.91 -3.25
N LEU A 81 9.26 5.57 -3.85
CA LEU A 81 7.88 5.08 -3.96
C LEU A 81 7.83 3.76 -4.73
N LYS A 82 8.55 3.66 -5.84
CA LYS A 82 8.67 2.44 -6.64
C LYS A 82 9.24 1.28 -5.82
N ASN A 83 10.31 1.52 -5.07
CA ASN A 83 10.96 0.51 -4.24
C ASN A 83 10.10 0.08 -3.05
N VAL A 84 9.46 1.02 -2.36
CA VAL A 84 8.49 0.71 -1.30
C VAL A 84 7.31 -0.09 -1.86
N SER A 85 6.80 0.27 -3.04
CA SER A 85 5.67 -0.45 -3.66
C SER A 85 6.05 -1.89 -4.03
N ARG A 86 7.25 -2.10 -4.59
CA ARG A 86 7.77 -3.46 -4.87
C ARG A 86 7.88 -4.29 -3.59
N SER A 87 8.50 -3.74 -2.55
CA SER A 87 8.63 -4.41 -1.24
C SER A 87 7.28 -4.75 -0.62
N HIS A 88 6.28 -3.86 -0.77
CA HIS A 88 4.93 -4.11 -0.27
C HIS A 88 4.24 -5.24 -1.03
N ILE A 89 4.36 -5.27 -2.36
CA ILE A 89 3.83 -6.34 -3.22
C ILE A 89 4.49 -7.69 -2.88
N GLU A 90 5.80 -7.71 -2.69
CA GLU A 90 6.54 -8.93 -2.29
C GLU A 90 6.04 -9.47 -0.94
N ALA A 91 5.74 -8.57 0.01
CA ALA A 91 5.18 -8.92 1.30
C ALA A 91 3.69 -9.28 1.27
N ALA A 92 2.98 -9.02 0.17
CA ALA A 92 1.53 -9.13 0.10
C ALA A 92 0.99 -10.54 0.46
N PRO A 93 1.55 -11.66 -0.03
CA PRO A 93 1.06 -12.99 0.34
C PRO A 93 1.13 -13.25 1.85
N GLU A 94 2.23 -12.83 2.49
CA GLU A 94 2.44 -12.95 3.94
C GLU A 94 1.43 -12.08 4.72
N ILE A 95 1.23 -10.83 4.27
CA ILE A 95 0.27 -9.89 4.86
C ILE A 95 -1.15 -10.44 4.77
N ILE A 96 -1.56 -10.90 3.59
CA ILE A 96 -2.88 -11.46 3.34
C ILE A 96 -3.14 -12.64 4.28
N GLU A 97 -2.19 -13.56 4.41
CA GLU A 97 -2.34 -14.73 5.28
C GLU A 97 -2.37 -14.36 6.76
N ALA A 98 -1.56 -13.38 7.19
CA ALA A 98 -1.61 -12.87 8.56
C ALA A 98 -2.98 -12.27 8.90
N PHE A 99 -3.53 -11.43 8.02
CA PHE A 99 -4.86 -10.85 8.19
C PHE A 99 -5.96 -11.91 8.14
N LYS A 100 -5.85 -12.89 7.24
CA LYS A 100 -6.79 -14.01 7.19
C LYS A 100 -6.80 -14.79 8.50
N LYS A 101 -5.62 -15.09 9.05
CA LYS A 101 -5.50 -15.76 10.36
C LYS A 101 -6.04 -14.91 11.50
N GLU A 102 -5.86 -13.60 11.49
CA GLU A 102 -6.31 -12.73 12.57
C GLU A 102 -7.83 -12.54 12.55
N TYR A 103 -8.41 -12.31 11.38
CA TYR A 103 -9.79 -11.83 11.24
C TYR A 103 -10.80 -12.89 10.78
N HIS A 104 -10.35 -14.03 10.23
CA HIS A 104 -11.24 -15.03 9.66
C HIS A 104 -11.40 -16.30 10.51
N LYS A 105 -10.86 -16.34 11.74
CA LYS A 105 -10.80 -17.59 12.54
C LYS A 105 -12.16 -18.31 12.67
N GLU A 106 -13.28 -17.59 12.70
CA GLU A 106 -14.62 -18.16 12.89
C GLU A 106 -15.74 -17.51 12.05
N SER A 107 -15.40 -16.60 11.13
CA SER A 107 -16.41 -15.87 10.34
C SER A 107 -16.95 -16.72 9.18
N LEU A 108 -18.27 -16.76 9.02
CA LEU A 108 -18.96 -17.33 7.85
C LEU A 108 -18.93 -16.40 6.63
N LEU A 109 -18.42 -15.17 6.78
CA LEU A 109 -18.28 -14.21 5.68
C LEU A 109 -17.02 -14.48 4.88
N ASP A 110 -17.08 -14.28 3.56
CA ASP A 110 -15.91 -14.35 2.69
C ASP A 110 -14.80 -13.42 3.17
N PHE A 111 -13.57 -13.93 3.20
CA PHE A 111 -12.37 -13.14 3.48
C PHE A 111 -12.23 -11.99 2.48
N ILE A 112 -12.10 -10.77 3.00
CA ILE A 112 -11.74 -9.61 2.20
C ILE A 112 -10.26 -9.31 2.50
N PRO A 113 -9.36 -9.45 1.51
CA PRO A 113 -7.96 -9.06 1.67
C PRO A 113 -7.81 -7.61 2.12
N PRO A 114 -6.76 -7.28 2.90
CA PRO A 114 -6.46 -5.89 3.22
C PRO A 114 -6.16 -5.10 1.93
N ASP A 115 -6.36 -3.78 2.00
CA ASP A 115 -6.00 -2.89 0.89
C ASP A 115 -4.48 -2.84 0.71
N ILE A 116 -4.00 -2.98 -0.53
CA ILE A 116 -2.58 -2.93 -0.88
C ILE A 116 -2.44 -1.98 -2.09
N PRO A 117 -2.49 -0.66 -1.86
CA PRO A 117 -2.45 0.34 -2.93
C PRO A 117 -1.13 0.32 -3.72
N ALA A 118 -0.09 -0.34 -3.21
CA ALA A 118 1.17 -0.56 -3.90
C ALA A 118 1.01 -1.22 -5.28
N PHE A 119 0.06 -2.15 -5.46
CA PHE A 119 -0.22 -2.75 -6.77
C PHE A 119 -0.66 -1.71 -7.79
N HIS A 120 -1.57 -0.83 -7.39
CA HIS A 120 -2.08 0.23 -8.26
C HIS A 120 -0.97 1.23 -8.59
N ARG A 121 -0.27 1.72 -7.56
CA ARG A 121 0.81 2.70 -7.71
C ARG A 121 1.95 2.18 -8.59
N LEU A 122 2.41 0.95 -8.38
CA LEU A 122 3.52 0.41 -9.17
C LEU A 122 3.12 0.15 -10.62
N ALA A 123 1.89 -0.30 -10.87
CA ALA A 123 1.39 -0.46 -12.24
C ALA A 123 1.33 0.87 -12.99
N GLU A 124 0.91 1.96 -12.33
CA GLU A 124 0.91 3.31 -12.91
C GLU A 124 2.31 3.82 -13.19
N ILE A 125 3.24 3.69 -12.22
CA ILE A 125 4.65 4.05 -12.41
C ILE A 125 5.25 3.35 -13.63
N TYR A 126 5.05 2.04 -13.75
CA TYR A 126 5.57 1.28 -14.90
C TYR A 126 4.90 1.69 -16.22
N GLU A 127 3.59 1.96 -16.21
CA GLU A 127 2.90 2.44 -17.40
C GLU A 127 3.41 3.82 -17.87
N GLU A 128 3.64 4.74 -16.94
CA GLU A 128 4.17 6.09 -17.18
C GLU A 128 5.60 6.05 -17.72
N GLU A 129 6.44 5.15 -17.20
CA GLU A 129 7.80 4.88 -17.69
C GLU A 129 7.81 4.16 -19.05
N GLY A 130 6.64 3.77 -19.56
CA GLY A 130 6.50 3.02 -20.80
C GLY A 130 6.85 1.53 -20.69
N ASN A 131 7.14 1.04 -19.47
CA ASN A 131 7.31 -0.37 -19.14
C ASN A 131 5.95 -1.07 -19.04
N ILE A 132 5.30 -1.27 -20.18
CA ILE A 132 3.94 -1.83 -20.23
C ILE A 132 3.91 -3.28 -19.71
N ASP A 133 4.93 -4.09 -20.00
CA ASP A 133 4.99 -5.48 -19.53
C ASP A 133 5.07 -5.54 -18.00
N GLY A 134 5.90 -4.71 -17.37
CA GLY A 134 5.95 -4.62 -15.91
C GLY A 134 4.60 -4.20 -15.30
N ALA A 135 3.87 -3.28 -15.93
CA ALA A 135 2.54 -2.88 -15.48
C ALA A 135 1.51 -4.02 -15.59
N ILE A 136 1.58 -4.82 -16.66
CA ILE A 136 0.75 -6.03 -16.86
C ILE A 136 1.04 -7.06 -15.77
N ASP A 137 2.32 -7.32 -15.48
CA ASP A 137 2.74 -8.29 -14.48
C ASP A 137 2.23 -7.93 -13.08
N VAL A 138 2.35 -6.65 -12.70
CA VAL A 138 1.82 -6.15 -11.42
C VAL A 138 0.30 -6.34 -11.33
N ALA A 139 -0.44 -6.01 -12.41
CA ALA A 139 -1.89 -6.18 -12.43
C ALA A 139 -2.29 -7.67 -12.37
N ALA A 140 -1.57 -8.54 -13.06
CA ALA A 140 -1.81 -9.98 -13.04
C ALA A 140 -1.57 -10.60 -11.65
N GLU A 141 -0.51 -10.17 -10.95
CA GLU A 141 -0.23 -10.65 -9.59
C GLU A 141 -1.30 -10.15 -8.61
N ALA A 142 -1.75 -8.90 -8.71
CA ALA A 142 -2.83 -8.36 -7.88
C ALA A 142 -4.15 -9.16 -8.07
N GLU A 143 -4.50 -9.45 -9.32
CA GLU A 143 -5.68 -10.25 -9.68
C GLU A 143 -5.59 -11.67 -9.10
N LYS A 144 -4.44 -12.33 -9.23
CA LYS A 144 -4.17 -13.66 -8.69
C LYS A 144 -4.31 -13.70 -7.16
N LEU A 145 -3.93 -12.62 -6.47
CA LEU A 145 -4.06 -12.48 -5.01
C LEU A 145 -5.46 -12.02 -4.57
N GLY A 146 -6.38 -11.78 -5.51
CA GLY A 146 -7.73 -11.30 -5.21
C GLY A 146 -7.78 -9.86 -4.70
N ILE A 147 -6.74 -9.06 -4.93
CA ILE A 147 -6.68 -7.65 -4.54
C ILE A 147 -7.57 -6.83 -5.48
N ARG A 148 -8.29 -5.85 -4.93
CA ARG A 148 -9.14 -4.92 -5.67
C ARG A 148 -8.53 -3.53 -5.62
N ASP A 149 -8.65 -2.75 -6.70
CA ASP A 149 -8.20 -1.35 -6.76
C ASP A 149 -9.35 -0.34 -6.62
N GLY A 150 -10.55 -0.81 -6.26
CA GLY A 150 -11.75 0.01 -6.11
C GLY A 150 -12.44 0.41 -7.43
N THR A 151 -11.88 0.05 -8.59
CA THR A 151 -12.50 0.36 -9.89
C THR A 151 -13.45 -0.76 -10.35
N PRO A 152 -14.45 -0.46 -11.19
CA PRO A 152 -15.24 -1.49 -11.88
C PRO A 152 -14.34 -2.40 -12.72
N GLY A 153 -14.33 -3.70 -12.42
CA GLY A 153 -13.48 -4.69 -13.11
C GLY A 153 -12.07 -4.87 -12.52
N GLY A 154 -11.64 -3.98 -11.62
CA GLY A 154 -10.41 -4.15 -10.84
C GLY A 154 -9.13 -4.29 -11.68
N PHE A 155 -8.17 -5.03 -11.14
CA PHE A 155 -6.91 -5.31 -11.84
C PHE A 155 -7.06 -6.15 -13.10
N ALA A 156 -8.12 -6.95 -13.23
CA ALA A 156 -8.39 -7.71 -14.45
C ALA A 156 -8.66 -6.78 -15.64
N ALA A 157 -9.52 -5.77 -15.45
CA ALA A 157 -9.79 -4.75 -16.47
C ALA A 157 -8.55 -3.90 -16.78
N ARG A 158 -7.76 -3.54 -15.76
CA ARG A 158 -6.48 -2.83 -15.95
C ARG A 158 -5.51 -3.65 -16.80
N LYS A 159 -5.36 -4.94 -16.50
CA LYS A 159 -4.50 -5.87 -17.25
C LYS A 159 -4.91 -5.94 -18.72
N GLU A 160 -6.21 -6.09 -19.00
CA GLU A 160 -6.74 -6.13 -20.37
C GLU A 160 -6.43 -4.85 -21.14
N ARG A 161 -6.72 -3.67 -20.56
CA ARG A 161 -6.39 -2.37 -21.16
C ARG A 161 -4.89 -2.23 -21.47
N LEU A 162 -4.03 -2.68 -20.56
CA LEU A 162 -2.58 -2.64 -20.76
C LEU A 162 -2.12 -3.60 -21.87
N MET A 163 -2.72 -4.78 -21.97
CA MET A 163 -2.45 -5.73 -23.07
C MET A 163 -2.87 -5.16 -24.43
N GLU A 164 -4.00 -4.45 -24.51
CA GLU A 164 -4.41 -3.73 -25.72
C GLU A 164 -3.43 -2.61 -26.08
N LYS A 165 -3.03 -1.79 -25.10
CA LYS A 165 -2.02 -0.73 -25.27
C LYS A 165 -0.68 -1.30 -25.75
N ARG A 166 -0.30 -2.50 -25.31
CA ARG A 166 0.92 -3.20 -25.78
C ARG A 166 0.81 -3.60 -27.26
N ARG A 167 -0.38 -4.01 -27.74
CA ARG A 167 -0.61 -4.43 -29.13
C ARG A 167 -0.66 -3.27 -30.12
N SER A 168 -0.96 -2.06 -29.66
CA SER A 168 -1.10 -0.86 -30.50
C SER A 168 0.16 -0.01 -30.59
N ARG A 169 1.26 -0.44 -29.96
CA ARG A 169 2.61 0.14 -30.10
C ARG A 169 3.37 -0.54 -31.23
#